data_AF-A0A8T4R371-F1
#
_entry.id   AF-A0A8T4R371-F1
#
_cell.length_a   1.000
_cell.length_b   1.000
_cell.length_c   1.000
_cell.angle_alpha   90.00
_cell.angle_beta   90.00
_cell.angle_gamma   90.00
#
_symmetry.space_group_name_H-M   'P 1'
#
loop_
_entity.id
_entity.type
_entity.pdbx_description
1 polymer ?
#
loop_
_entity_poly.entity_id
_entity_poly.type
_entity_poly.pdbx_seq_one_letter_code
_entity_poly.pdbx_strand_id
1 'polypeptide(L)'
;TEIDIEPSSKFTRFIITVENLGNGLVFDTRPGSGKIELESCSPRGKGLERIDIDKVTIEDARVGDSPIIGSCRPDNGGLVQARLVNGKAVFICEYNYAEGGSTGLSAFRTPITITLGYGYRTSVSKQIEIVKTPG
;
A
#
# COMPACT_ATOMS: atom_id res chain seq x y z
N THR A 1 6.56 -4.67 4.45
CA THR A 1 5.38 -4.06 5.05
C THR A 1 5.22 -4.60 6.45
N GLU A 2 4.96 -3.73 7.39
CA GLU A 2 4.78 -4.03 8.81
C GLU A 2 3.43 -3.45 9.26
N ILE A 3 2.75 -4.12 10.19
CA ILE A 3 1.45 -3.69 10.70
C ILE A 3 1.46 -3.79 12.22
N ASP A 4 1.37 -2.65 12.90
CA ASP A 4 1.15 -2.58 14.34
C ASP A 4 -0.34 -2.42 14.64
N ILE A 5 -0.78 -3.04 15.73
CA ILE A 5 -2.19 -3.12 16.10
C ILE A 5 -2.38 -2.51 17.48
N GLU A 6 -3.20 -1.46 17.56
CA GLU A 6 -3.59 -0.80 18.80
C GLU A 6 -5.09 -1.00 19.04
N PRO A 7 -5.50 -2.00 19.84
CA PRO A 7 -6.89 -2.20 20.20
C PRO A 7 -7.35 -1.16 21.23
N SER A 8 -8.60 -0.73 21.12
CA SER A 8 -9.28 0.11 22.11
C SER A 8 -10.64 -0.51 22.48
N SER A 9 -11.44 0.16 23.30
CA SER A 9 -12.79 -0.29 23.63
C SER A 9 -13.81 -0.10 22.50
N LYS A 10 -13.50 0.72 21.48
CA LYS A 10 -14.46 1.10 20.42
C LYS A 10 -13.99 0.74 19.01
N PHE A 11 -12.68 0.72 18.80
CA PHE A 11 -12.07 0.45 17.51
C PHE A 11 -10.72 -0.22 17.68
N THR A 12 -10.27 -0.93 16.64
CA THR A 12 -8.87 -1.31 16.49
C THR A 12 -8.22 -0.38 15.50
N ARG A 13 -7.08 0.21 15.88
CA ARG A 13 -6.23 0.96 14.95
C ARG A 13 -5.14 0.06 14.39
N PHE A 14 -4.91 0.19 13.09
CA PHE A 14 -3.84 -0.46 12.35
C PHE A 14 -2.87 0.59 11.85
N ILE A 15 -1.62 0.52 12.29
CA ILE A 15 -0.54 1.36 11.80
C ILE A 15 0.24 0.54 10.79
N ILE A 16 0.12 0.89 9.52
CA ILE A 16 0.64 0.13 8.38
C ILE A 16 1.87 0.87 7.86
N THR A 17 3.04 0.27 8.03
CA THR A 17 4.31 0.80 7.52
C THR A 17 4.67 0.08 6.22
N VAL A 18 4.74 0.83 5.13
CA VAL A 18 5.22 0.35 3.83
C VAL A 18 6.64 0.86 3.62
N GLU A 19 7.56 -0.04 3.33
CA GLU A 19 8.96 0.27 3.08
C GLU A 19 9.39 -0.25 1.72
N ASN A 20 10.03 0.61 0.92
CA ASN A 20 10.71 0.21 -0.30
C ASN A 20 12.11 -0.29 0.05
N LEU A 21 12.27 -1.62 0.10
CA LEU A 21 13.56 -2.28 0.33
C LEU A 21 14.41 -2.40 -0.93
N GLY A 22 13.87 -2.04 -2.10
CA GLY A 22 14.57 -2.08 -3.37
C GLY A 22 15.24 -0.75 -3.70
N ASN A 23 16.24 -0.79 -4.58
CA ASN A 23 16.85 0.42 -5.16
C ASN A 23 15.99 1.03 -6.27
N GLY A 24 14.79 0.51 -6.49
CA GLY A 24 13.93 0.94 -7.57
C GLY A 24 13.13 2.18 -7.22
N LEU A 25 13.00 3.08 -8.20
CA LEU A 25 12.17 4.26 -8.07
C LEU A 25 10.70 3.85 -8.10
N VAL A 26 10.01 4.07 -6.99
CA VAL A 26 8.57 3.84 -6.85
C VAL A 26 7.82 4.98 -7.52
N PHE A 27 6.73 4.68 -8.22
CA PHE A 27 5.85 5.70 -8.78
C PHE A 27 4.37 5.32 -8.66
N ASP A 28 3.50 6.32 -8.69
CA ASP A 28 2.05 6.13 -8.62
C ASP A 28 1.51 5.55 -9.94
N THR A 29 0.80 4.43 -9.88
CA THR A 29 0.30 3.71 -11.06
C THR A 29 -1.14 4.01 -11.41
N ARG A 30 -1.85 4.86 -10.63
CA ARG A 30 -3.30 4.95 -10.74
C ARG A 30 -3.81 6.05 -11.69
N PRO A 31 -5.01 5.85 -12.28
CA PRO A 31 -5.67 6.87 -13.08
C PRO A 31 -6.28 7.94 -12.18
N GLY A 32 -5.90 9.22 -12.37
CA GLY A 32 -6.54 10.36 -11.68
C GLY A 32 -5.56 11.34 -11.02
N SER A 33 -4.34 10.91 -10.70
CA SER A 33 -3.18 11.76 -10.36
C SER A 33 -2.45 12.28 -11.62
N GLY A 34 -3.13 12.30 -12.77
CA GLY A 34 -2.50 12.25 -14.08
C GLY A 34 -2.06 10.80 -14.34
N LYS A 35 -2.65 10.13 -15.35
CA LYS A 35 -2.21 8.78 -15.71
C LYS A 35 -0.70 8.82 -15.96
N ILE A 36 0.07 8.19 -15.08
CA ILE A 36 1.41 7.77 -15.45
C ILE A 36 1.23 6.55 -16.32
N GLU A 37 0.98 6.79 -17.60
CA GLU A 37 1.00 5.73 -18.59
C GLU A 37 2.40 5.11 -18.58
N LEU A 38 2.51 3.81 -18.82
CA LEU A 38 3.82 3.14 -18.96
C LEU A 38 4.71 3.88 -19.98
N GLU A 39 4.11 4.62 -20.91
CA GLU A 39 4.76 5.54 -21.83
C GLU A 39 5.59 6.64 -21.14
N SER A 40 5.21 7.11 -19.94
CA SER A 40 6.00 8.04 -19.13
C SER A 40 7.30 7.42 -18.62
N CYS A 41 7.42 6.10 -18.63
CA CYS A 41 8.67 5.38 -18.38
C CYS A 41 9.51 5.16 -19.66
N SER A 42 8.98 5.47 -20.84
CA SER A 42 9.71 5.38 -22.10
C SER A 42 10.76 6.49 -22.19
N PRO A 43 11.95 6.23 -22.76
CA PRO A 43 12.95 7.27 -23.06
C PRO A 43 12.43 8.39 -23.98
N ARG A 44 11.30 8.16 -24.68
CA ARG A 44 10.64 9.11 -25.58
C ARG A 44 9.37 9.73 -24.99
N GLY A 45 8.99 9.33 -23.77
CA GLY A 45 7.81 9.85 -23.07
C GLY A 45 8.08 11.19 -22.38
N LYS A 46 7.04 11.75 -21.76
CA LYS A 46 7.14 13.00 -20.96
C LYS A 46 7.99 12.85 -19.69
N GLY A 47 8.32 11.62 -19.29
CA GLY A 47 9.01 11.31 -18.05
C GLY A 47 8.06 11.31 -16.84
N LEU A 48 8.61 10.96 -15.68
CA LEU A 48 7.93 11.07 -14.38
C LEU A 48 8.25 12.43 -13.76
N GLU A 49 7.24 13.14 -13.27
CA GLU A 49 7.45 14.38 -12.54
C GLU A 49 7.83 14.11 -11.08
N ARG A 50 8.30 15.14 -10.36
CA ARG A 50 8.65 14.99 -8.93
C ARG A 50 7.45 14.63 -8.05
N ILE A 51 6.24 14.96 -8.50
CA ILE A 51 4.99 14.64 -7.81
C ILE A 51 4.57 13.18 -8.02
N ASP A 52 5.15 12.49 -8.99
CA ASP A 52 4.75 11.16 -9.43
C ASP A 52 5.50 10.03 -8.74
N ILE A 53 6.67 10.38 -8.20
CA ILE A 53 7.64 9.44 -7.63
C ILE A 53 7.47 9.33 -6.11
N ASP A 54 7.97 8.21 -5.59
CA ASP A 54 7.98 7.88 -4.17
C ASP A 54 6.58 7.87 -3.56
N LYS A 55 5.58 7.39 -4.29
CA LYS A 55 4.20 7.34 -3.81
C LYS A 55 3.70 5.91 -3.72
N VAL A 56 3.03 5.61 -2.62
CA VAL A 56 2.31 4.36 -2.42
C VAL A 56 0.87 4.69 -2.11
N THR A 57 -0.04 3.88 -2.64
CA THR A 57 -1.46 3.97 -2.32
C THR A 57 -1.96 2.67 -1.71
N ILE A 58 -2.86 2.77 -0.73
CA ILE A 58 -3.81 1.71 -0.40
C ILE A 58 -5.01 1.78 -1.35
N GLU A 59 -5.21 0.74 -2.17
CA GLU A 59 -6.36 0.60 -3.08
C GLU A 59 -7.58 0.00 -2.40
N ASP A 60 -7.35 -0.92 -1.47
CA ASP A 60 -8.39 -1.58 -0.69
C ASP A 60 -7.84 -1.94 0.68
N ALA A 61 -8.69 -1.86 1.70
CA ALA A 61 -8.36 -2.25 3.06
C ALA A 61 -9.60 -2.85 3.72
N ARG A 62 -9.48 -4.07 4.24
CA ARG A 62 -10.59 -4.84 4.83
C ARG A 62 -10.16 -5.60 6.07
N VAL A 63 -11.08 -5.74 7.01
CA VAL A 63 -10.98 -6.66 8.15
C VAL A 63 -12.06 -7.72 7.97
N GLY A 64 -11.66 -8.93 7.58
CA GLY A 64 -12.59 -9.93 7.05
C GLY A 64 -13.29 -9.38 5.81
N ASP A 65 -14.62 -9.38 5.81
CA ASP A 65 -15.43 -8.83 4.73
C ASP A 65 -15.76 -7.34 4.91
N SER A 66 -15.43 -6.75 6.07
CA SER A 66 -15.74 -5.35 6.36
C SER A 66 -14.71 -4.40 5.75
N PRO A 67 -15.11 -3.50 4.83
CA PRO A 67 -14.21 -2.50 4.28
C PRO A 67 -13.86 -1.45 5.34
N ILE A 68 -12.58 -1.15 5.49
CA ILE A 68 -12.06 -0.11 6.40
C ILE A 68 -11.38 1.03 5.65
N ILE A 69 -11.32 0.98 4.32
CA ILE A 69 -10.61 1.95 3.49
C ILE A 69 -11.00 3.41 3.76
N GLY A 70 -12.28 3.68 4.06
CA GLY A 70 -12.76 5.04 4.38
C GLY A 70 -12.19 5.64 5.68
N SER A 71 -11.74 4.79 6.60
CA SER A 71 -11.07 5.20 7.83
C SER A 71 -9.58 5.49 7.64
N CYS A 72 -9.00 5.03 6.53
CA CYS A 72 -7.56 5.05 6.34
C CYS A 72 -7.04 6.47 6.06
N ARG A 73 -5.87 6.79 6.59
CA ARG A 73 -5.18 8.08 6.44
C ARG A 73 -3.70 7.86 6.09
N PRO A 74 -3.05 8.80 5.40
CA PRO A 74 -3.58 10.07 4.89
C PRO A 74 -4.56 9.88 3.73
N ASP A 75 -5.69 10.61 3.76
CA ASP A 75 -6.67 10.66 2.68
C ASP A 75 -6.51 11.97 1.92
N ASN A 76 -6.17 11.88 0.64
CA ASN A 76 -5.94 13.00 -0.26
C ASN A 76 -7.09 13.12 -1.27
N GLY A 77 -8.29 13.46 -0.78
CA GLY A 77 -9.46 13.68 -1.63
C GLY A 77 -10.10 12.39 -2.16
N GLY A 78 -10.21 11.36 -1.31
CA GLY A 78 -10.74 10.05 -1.67
C GLY A 78 -9.66 9.03 -2.06
N LEU A 79 -8.38 9.38 -1.89
CA LEU A 79 -7.23 8.55 -2.22
C LEU A 79 -6.33 8.41 -1.00
N VAL A 80 -6.24 7.19 -0.48
CA VAL A 80 -5.40 6.86 0.66
C VAL A 80 -3.94 6.70 0.20
N GLN A 81 -3.23 7.81 0.07
CA GLN A 81 -1.92 7.86 -0.57
C GLN A 81 -0.90 8.59 0.30
N ALA A 82 0.29 8.00 0.43
CA ALA A 82 1.40 8.61 1.15
C ALA A 82 2.65 8.64 0.28
N ARG A 83 3.47 9.68 0.49
CA ARG A 83 4.82 9.74 -0.07
C ARG A 83 5.77 8.95 0.83
N LEU A 84 6.65 8.16 0.23
CA LEU A 84 7.78 7.55 0.89
C LEU A 84 8.76 8.66 1.31
N VAL A 85 9.04 8.75 2.60
CA VAL A 85 10.08 9.58 3.19
C VAL A 85 11.13 8.64 3.74
N ASN A 86 12.38 8.79 3.27
CA ASN A 86 13.46 7.84 3.55
C ASN A 86 13.08 6.38 3.23
N GLY A 87 12.37 6.16 2.12
CA GLY A 87 11.92 4.83 1.67
C GLY A 87 10.71 4.27 2.42
N LYS A 88 10.12 5.02 3.38
CA LYS A 88 9.00 4.56 4.21
C LYS A 88 7.76 5.44 4.09
N ALA A 89 6.60 4.82 4.08
CA ALA A 89 5.30 5.47 4.22
C ALA A 89 4.53 4.82 5.36
N VAL A 90 3.73 5.61 6.07
CA VAL A 90 2.88 5.13 7.16
C VAL A 90 1.44 5.47 6.83
N PHE A 91 0.56 4.49 7.00
CA PHE A 91 -0.88 4.64 6.92
C PHE A 91 -1.50 4.24 8.24
N ILE A 92 -2.62 4.88 8.58
CA ILE A 92 -3.38 4.57 9.79
C ILE A 92 -4.80 4.27 9.35
N CYS A 93 -5.31 3.08 9.66
CA CYS A 93 -6.69 2.69 9.43
C CYS A 93 -7.35 2.30 10.75
N GLU A 94 -8.67 2.48 10.85
CA GLU A 94 -9.44 2.17 12.05
C GLU A 94 -10.63 1.26 11.71
N TYR A 95 -10.78 0.18 12.45
CA TYR A 95 -11.94 -0.69 12.37
C TYR A 95 -12.86 -0.43 13.57
N ASN A 96 -14.02 0.15 13.31
CA ASN A 96 -15.04 0.44 14.33
C ASN A 96 -15.88 -0.83 14.61
N TYR A 97 -15.90 -1.28 15.86
CA TYR A 97 -16.59 -2.52 16.22
C TYR A 97 -18.11 -2.45 16.01
N ALA A 98 -18.69 -1.27 16.20
CA ALA A 98 -20.13 -1.05 16.01
C ALA A 98 -20.55 -1.28 14.55
N GLU A 99 -19.70 -0.90 13.59
CA GLU A 99 -19.95 -1.10 12.15
C GLU A 99 -19.75 -2.57 11.75
N GLY A 100 -18.91 -3.29 12.48
CA GLY A 100 -18.65 -4.72 12.30
C GLY A 100 -19.70 -5.65 12.92
N GLY A 101 -20.77 -5.11 13.52
CA GLY A 101 -21.79 -5.92 14.21
C GLY A 101 -21.28 -6.60 15.49
N SER A 102 -20.11 -6.19 16.01
CA SER A 102 -19.52 -6.73 17.23
C SER A 102 -19.62 -5.70 18.35
N THR A 103 -20.11 -6.11 19.52
CA THR A 103 -20.24 -5.24 20.70
C THR A 103 -18.92 -4.99 21.42
N GLY A 104 -17.77 -5.39 20.86
CA GLY A 104 -16.45 -5.24 21.49
C GLY A 104 -16.25 -6.14 22.73
N LEU A 105 -17.16 -7.09 22.97
CA LEU A 105 -17.20 -7.92 24.17
C LEU A 105 -16.57 -9.32 24.00
N SER A 106 -16.14 -9.69 22.79
CA SER A 106 -15.49 -10.98 22.52
C SER A 106 -14.20 -10.83 21.74
N ALA A 107 -13.18 -11.60 22.12
CA ALA A 107 -11.95 -11.70 21.35
C ALA A 107 -12.21 -12.54 20.10
N PHE A 108 -11.89 -11.99 18.93
CA PHE A 108 -11.99 -12.69 17.64
C PHE A 108 -10.68 -12.56 16.87
N ARG A 109 -10.41 -13.55 16.01
CA ARG A 109 -9.29 -13.52 15.05
C ARG A 109 -9.88 -13.36 13.66
N THR A 110 -9.56 -12.24 13.01
CA THR A 110 -10.03 -11.94 11.66
C THR A 110 -8.83 -11.48 10.82
N PRO A 111 -8.70 -11.95 9.56
CA PRO A 111 -7.63 -11.48 8.69
C PRO A 111 -7.81 -10.01 8.32
N ILE A 112 -6.69 -9.30 8.19
CA ILE A 112 -6.64 -7.96 7.57
C ILE A 112 -6.08 -8.11 6.16
N THR A 113 -6.75 -7.52 5.18
CA THR A 113 -6.33 -7.48 3.78
C THR A 113 -6.04 -6.03 3.41
N ILE A 114 -4.84 -5.78 2.88
CA ILE A 114 -4.43 -4.45 2.40
C ILE A 114 -3.88 -4.62 0.99
N THR A 115 -4.53 -3.98 0.02
CA THR A 115 -4.10 -3.97 -1.37
C THR A 115 -3.34 -2.68 -1.62
N LEU A 116 -2.07 -2.81 -2.01
CA LEU A 116 -1.20 -1.68 -2.31
C LEU A 116 -1.10 -1.46 -3.82
N GLY A 117 -1.27 -0.22 -4.26
CA GLY A 117 -1.06 0.23 -5.62
C GLY A 117 0.20 1.09 -5.73
N TYR A 118 1.20 0.58 -6.46
CA TYR A 118 2.43 1.28 -6.81
C TYR A 118 3.15 0.57 -7.97
N GLY A 119 4.05 1.28 -8.65
CA GLY A 119 4.89 0.75 -9.74
C GLY A 119 6.38 0.96 -9.47
N TYR A 120 7.23 0.24 -10.21
CA TYR A 120 8.69 0.40 -10.19
C TYR A 120 9.24 0.73 -11.57
N ARG A 121 10.07 1.77 -11.68
CA ARG A 121 10.67 2.17 -12.98
C ARG A 121 11.88 1.32 -13.37
N THR A 122 12.62 0.78 -12.40
CA THR A 122 13.84 0.01 -12.65
C THR A 122 13.60 -1.46 -12.34
N SER A 123 13.73 -2.31 -13.36
CA SER A 123 13.81 -3.75 -13.16
C SER A 123 15.19 -4.12 -12.64
N VAL A 124 15.25 -4.84 -11.51
CA VAL A 124 16.48 -5.50 -11.09
C VAL A 124 16.59 -6.78 -11.92
N SER A 125 17.40 -6.76 -12.98
CA SER A 125 17.74 -7.98 -13.72
C SER A 125 18.57 -8.91 -12.84
N LYS A 126 17.95 -9.94 -12.25
CA LYS A 126 18.71 -11.04 -11.62
C LYS A 126 19.13 -12.02 -12.70
N GLN A 127 20.43 -12.27 -12.83
CA GLN A 127 20.92 -13.43 -13.58
C GLN A 127 20.55 -14.70 -12.79
N ILE A 128 19.66 -15.51 -13.33
CA ILE A 128 19.37 -16.86 -12.82
C ILE A 128 20.23 -17.84 -13.61
N GLU A 129 21.13 -18.51 -12.90
CA GLU A 129 21.90 -19.64 -13.44
C GLU A 129 21.08 -20.92 -13.26
N ILE A 130 20.68 -21.55 -14.36
CA ILE A 130 19.98 -22.83 -14.33
C ILE A 130 21.03 -23.94 -14.22
N VAL A 131 21.24 -24.43 -13.00
CA VAL A 131 22.11 -25.58 -12.75
C VAL A 131 21.33 -26.86 -13.05
N LYS A 132 21.82 -27.66 -14.00
CA LYS A 132 21.24 -28.95 -14.35
C LYS A 132 21.60 -29.96 -13.25
N THR A 133 20.63 -30.36 -12.42
CA THR A 133 20.83 -31.48 -11.49
C THR A 133 20.84 -32.81 -12.26
N PRO A 134 21.85 -33.69 -12.07
CA PRO A 134 21.85 -35.02 -12.66
C PRO A 134 20.65 -35.82 -12.15
N GLY A 135 19.94 -36.48 -13.07
CA GLY A 135 18.95 -37.51 -12.76
C GLY A 135 19.60 -38.86 -12.52
#